data_AF-A0A6I2M5E8-F1
#
_entry.id   AF-A0A6I2M5E8-F1
#
_cell.length_a   1.000
_cell.length_b   1.000
_cell.length_c   1.000
_cell.angle_alpha   90.00
_cell.angle_beta   90.00
_cell.angle_gamma   90.00
#
_symmetry.space_group_name_H-M   'P 1'
#
loop_
_entity.id
_entity.type
_entity.pdbx_description
1 polymer ?
#
loop_
_entity_poly.entity_id
_entity_poly.type
_entity_poly.pdbx_seq_one_letter_code
_entity_poly.pdbx_strand_id
1 'polypeptide(L)' 'MQIDETLLTDKEIQIVKKLKEEMFFAISYEHLAFYKNEIIAIMNQASRRNSFLMKRTKV' A
#
# COMPACT_ATOMS: atom_id res chain seq x y z
N MET A 1 -6.12 11.26 -3.31
CA MET A 1 -5.83 9.95 -3.89
C MET A 1 -6.77 8.97 -3.22
N GLN A 2 -7.91 8.63 -3.85
CA GLN A 2 -8.77 7.57 -3.33
C GLN A 2 -8.10 6.26 -3.71
N ILE A 3 -7.58 5.58 -2.69
CA ILE A 3 -6.89 4.31 -2.84
C ILE A 3 -7.86 3.25 -2.35
N ASP A 4 -8.12 2.26 -3.20
CA ASP A 4 -9.00 1.16 -2.87
C ASP A 4 -8.24 0.10 -2.06
N GLU A 5 -8.37 0.14 -0.73
CA GLU A 5 -7.73 -0.81 0.19
C GLU A 5 -8.24 -2.24 -0.02
N THR A 6 -9.32 -2.45 -0.79
CA THR A 6 -9.87 -3.80 -1.10
C THR A 6 -8.95 -4.66 -1.96
N LEU A 7 -7.96 -4.07 -2.64
CA LEU A 7 -7.00 -4.80 -3.48
C LEU A 7 -5.85 -5.45 -2.70
N LEU A 8 -5.71 -5.10 -1.43
CA LEU A 8 -4.64 -5.57 -0.56
C LEU A 8 -4.93 -6.98 -0.06
N THR A 9 -3.87 -7.76 0.11
CA THR A 9 -3.92 -9.00 0.89
C THR A 9 -3.94 -8.69 2.39
N ASP A 10 -4.37 -9.65 3.22
CA ASP A 10 -4.38 -9.50 4.68
C ASP A 10 -3.01 -9.10 5.25
N LYS A 11 -1.92 -9.64 4.69
CA LYS A 11 -0.56 -9.29 5.10
C LYS A 11 -0.20 -7.85 4.73
N GLU A 12 -0.56 -7.40 3.54
CA GLU A 12 -0.33 -6.01 3.12
C GLU A 12 -1.15 -5.04 3.96
N ILE A 13 -2.39 -5.39 4.32
CA ILE A 13 -3.22 -4.61 5.24
C ILE A 13 -2.53 -4.44 6.60
N GLN A 14 -1.98 -5.52 7.16
CA GLN A 14 -1.24 -5.47 8.43
C GLN A 14 -0.01 -4.56 8.34
N ILE A 15 0.77 -4.67 7.26
CA ILE A 15 1.94 -3.81 7.04
C ILE A 15 1.53 -2.34 6.91
N VAL A 16 0.51 -2.05 6.10
CA VAL A 16 0.02 -0.68 5.90
C VAL A 16 -0.50 -0.09 7.21
N LYS A 17 -1.22 -0.87 8.02
CA LYS A 17 -1.66 -0.45 9.35
C LYS A 17 -0.47 -0.08 10.23
N LYS A 18 0.56 -0.94 10.26
CA LYS A 18 1.78 -0.67 11.04
C LYS A 18 2.51 0.59 10.54
N LEU A 19 2.64 0.77 9.22
CA LEU A 19 3.23 1.97 8.63
C LEU A 19 2.45 3.25 9.00
N LYS A 20 1.11 3.19 9.01
CA LYS A 20 0.26 4.32 9.44
C LYS A 20 0.45 4.64 10.93
N GLU A 21 0.56 3.61 11.78
CA GLU A 21 0.84 3.77 13.22
C GLU A 21 2.21 4.42 13.45
N GLU A 22 3.27 3.92 12.82
CA GLU A 22 4.62 4.50 12.95
C GLU A 22 4.70 5.92 12.36
N MET A 23 3.99 6.18 11.26
CA MET A 23 3.89 7.51 10.65
C MET A 23 3.23 8.53 11.58
N PHE A 24 2.27 8.11 12.41
CA PHE A 24 1.64 9.00 13.40
C PHE A 24 2.63 9.48 14.46
N PHE A 25 3.63 8.67 14.81
CA PHE A 25 4.69 9.01 15.76
C PHE A 25 5.95 9.59 15.09
N ALA A 26 5.93 9.84 13.78
CA ALA A 26 7.08 10.34 13.05
C ALA A 26 7.43 11.78 13.45
N ILE A 27 8.67 11.98 13.90
CA ILE A 27 9.16 13.28 14.41
C ILE A 27 9.72 14.16 13.28
N SER A 28 10.18 13.56 12.18
CA SER A 28 10.80 14.29 11.06
C SER A 28 9.98 14.15 9.77
N TYR A 29 10.11 15.17 8.92
CA TYR A 29 9.54 15.15 7.57
C TYR A 29 10.08 13.97 6.75
N GLU A 30 11.35 13.62 6.93
CA GLU A 30 11.97 12.48 6.25
C GLU A 30 11.28 11.16 6.62
N HIS A 31 11.00 10.92 7.90
CA HIS A 31 10.27 9.74 8.34
C HIS A 31 8.82 9.74 7.81
N LEU A 32 8.13 10.90 7.84
CA LEU A 32 6.80 11.03 7.24
C LEU A 32 6.80 10.68 5.75
N ALA A 33 7.79 11.20 5.00
CA ALA A 33 7.95 10.92 3.58
C ALA A 33 8.24 9.44 3.33
N PHE A 34 9.11 8.82 4.14
CA PHE A 34 9.41 7.39 4.08
C PHE A 34 8.13 6.55 4.22
N TYR A 35 7.39 6.69 5.33
CA TYR A 35 6.20 5.87 5.57
C TYR A 35 5.12 6.07 4.50
N LYS A 36 4.93 7.31 4.05
CA LYS A 36 4.00 7.62 2.96
C LYS A 36 4.41 6.92 1.66
N ASN A 37 5.69 6.97 1.31
CA ASN A 37 6.20 6.35 0.09
C ASN A 37 6.09 4.83 0.12
N GLU A 38 6.37 4.20 1.27
CA GLU A 38 6.21 2.76 1.47
C GLU A 38 4.74 2.33 1.31
N ILE A 39 3.80 3.07 1.91
CA ILE A 39 2.38 2.82 1.73
C ILE A 39 2.02 2.90 0.23
N ILE A 40 2.45 3.95 -0.47
CA ILE A 40 2.19 4.11 -1.91
C ILE A 40 2.78 2.95 -2.73
N ALA A 41 3.98 2.49 -2.39
CA ALA A 41 4.65 1.39 -3.09
C ALA A 41 3.85 0.08 -2.97
N ILE A 42 3.35 -0.24 -1.76
CA ILE A 42 2.50 -1.41 -1.52
C ILE A 42 1.21 -1.32 -2.34
N MET A 43 0.55 -0.15 -2.35
CA MET A 43 -0.69 0.05 -3.11
C MET A 43 -0.46 -0.13 -4.62
N ASN A 44 0.65 0.41 -5.13
CA ASN A 44 1.02 0.25 -6.53
C ASN A 44 1.30 -1.22 -6.88
N GLN A 45 1.93 -1.98 -5.97
CA GLN A 45 2.14 -3.41 -6.15
C GLN A 45 0.82 -4.19 -6.16
N ALA A 46 -0.11 -3.88 -5.26
CA ALA A 46 -1.43 -4.49 -5.22
C ALA A 46 -2.23 -4.23 -6.51
N SER A 47 -2.23 -2.98 -6.99
CA SER A 47 -2.85 -2.60 -8.26
C SER A 47 -2.25 -3.35 -9.45
N ARG A 48 -0.91 -3.46 -9.53
CA ARG A 48 -0.22 -4.23 -10.57
C ARG A 48 -0.57 -5.72 -10.53
N ARG A 49 -0.59 -6.32 -9.34
CA ARG A 49 -1.00 -7.72 -9.13
C ARG A 49 -2.42 -7.95 -9.63
N ASN A 50 -3.37 -7.11 -9.21
CA ASN A 50 -4.76 -7.23 -9.63
C ASN A 50 -4.92 -7.08 -11.15
N SER A 51 -4.25 -6.08 -11.74
CA SER A 51 -4.23 -5.87 -13.19
C SER A 51 -3.67 -7.08 -13.95
N PHE A 52 -2.65 -7.73 -13.41
CA PHE A 52 -2.07 -8.96 -13.99
C PHE A 52 -3.06 -10.13 -13.94
N LEU A 53 -3.75 -10.32 -12.81
CA LEU A 53 -4.75 -11.38 -12.64
C LEU A 53 -5.95 -11.17 -13.57
N MET A 54 -6.48 -9.96 -13.67
CA MET A 54 -7.60 -9.63 -14.57
C MET A 54 -7.26 -9.87 -16.05
N LYS A 55 -6.00 -9.66 -16.46
CA LYS A 55 -5.56 -9.97 -17.83
C LYS A 55 -5.52 -11.48 -18.12
N ARG A 56 -5.35 -12.35 -17.11
CA ARG A 56 -5.42 -13.81 -17.27
C ARG A 56 -6.83 -14.37 -17.34
N THR A 57 -7.86 -13.64 -16.91
CA THR A 57 -9.26 -14.08 -16.95
C THR A 57 -9.93 -13.87 -18.32
N LYS A 58 -9.25 -13.24 -19.28
CA LYS A 58 -9.72 -13.09 -20.68
C LYS A 58 -9.12 -14.14 -21.63
N VAL A 59 -9.07 -15.41 -21.21
CA VAL A 59 -8.76 -16.55 -22.09
C VAL A 59 -9.83 -17.60 -21.93
#